data_AF-A0A256XJ42-F1
#
_entry.id   AF-A0A256XJ42-F1
#
_cell.length_a   1.000
_cell.length_b   1.000
_cell.length_c   1.000
_cell.angle_alpha   90.00
_cell.angle_beta   90.00
_cell.angle_gamma   90.00
#
_symmetry.space_group_name_H-M   'P 1'
#
loop_
_entity.id
_entity.type
_entity.pdbx_description
1 polymer ?
#
loop_
_entity_poly.entity_id
_entity_poly.type
_entity_poly.pdbx_seq_one_letter_code
_entity_poly.pdbx_strand_id
1 'polypeptide(L)'
;MDQEICYLGKIGQIQVIRRIKLKKEVSREERYSRQLLLKEWDQEKLENSCVLVVGLGALGSVVALNLAMMGVGKLILVDFDTVELSNLSKQLLYREEDIGKPKVEIAAKRLHEINSEIKVVALNKDVRKISKSYFEESHVVVDGLDTFEVRRWLNSMCVDLAKPLVHGGFYGWYGNVQVVIPFKTACLECQPLIPQR
;
A
#
# COMPACT_ATOMS: atom_id res chain seq x y z
N MET A 1 -7.05 -28.72 -13.22
CA MET A 1 -5.75 -29.40 -13.12
C MET A 1 -5.49 -29.62 -11.64
N ASP A 2 -6.19 -30.62 -11.10
CA ASP A 2 -6.19 -30.96 -9.69
C ASP A 2 -4.88 -31.65 -9.35
N GLN A 3 -4.08 -31.06 -8.45
CA GLN A 3 -2.93 -31.75 -7.89
C GLN A 3 -3.40 -32.57 -6.69
N GLU A 4 -3.40 -33.90 -6.86
CA GLU A 4 -3.50 -34.88 -5.78
C GLU A 4 -2.18 -34.91 -5.01
N ILE A 5 -2.24 -34.71 -3.69
CA ILE A 5 -1.09 -34.96 -2.80
C ILE A 5 -1.26 -36.37 -2.24
N CYS A 6 -0.50 -37.33 -2.77
CA CYS A 6 -0.42 -38.69 -2.27
C CYS A 6 0.67 -38.79 -1.19
N TYR A 7 0.29 -39.14 0.04
CA TYR A 7 1.23 -39.61 1.06
C TYR A 7 1.26 -41.14 1.06
N LEU A 8 2.44 -41.73 0.79
CA LEU A 8 2.69 -43.16 0.97
C LEU A 8 3.09 -43.44 2.43
N GLY A 9 2.09 -43.77 3.25
CA GLY A 9 2.27 -44.40 4.57
C GLY A 9 2.08 -45.92 4.48
N LYS A 10 2.79 -46.66 5.34
CA LYS A 10 2.87 -48.14 5.40
C LYS A 10 1.55 -48.87 5.04
N ILE A 11 1.62 -49.63 3.96
CA ILE A 11 0.85 -50.84 3.59
C ILE A 11 -0.58 -50.91 4.17
N GLY A 12 -1.58 -50.62 3.33
CA GLY A 12 -2.79 -51.45 3.29
C GLY A 12 -4.17 -50.84 3.59
N GLN A 13 -4.31 -49.56 3.94
CA GLN A 13 -5.65 -48.93 4.04
C GLN A 13 -5.63 -47.49 3.51
N ILE A 14 -6.29 -47.28 2.37
CA ILE A 14 -6.60 -45.95 1.85
C ILE A 14 -7.88 -45.49 2.57
N GLN A 15 -7.74 -44.58 3.55
CA GLN A 15 -8.89 -43.83 4.04
C GLN A 15 -9.09 -42.60 3.16
N VAL A 16 -10.23 -42.55 2.47
CA VAL A 16 -10.70 -41.33 1.80
C VAL A 16 -11.12 -40.35 2.89
N ILE A 17 -10.20 -39.45 3.26
CA ILE A 17 -10.53 -38.34 4.17
C ILE A 17 -11.41 -37.39 3.36
N ARG A 18 -12.71 -37.33 3.68
CA ARG A 18 -13.62 -36.30 3.14
C ARG A 18 -12.98 -34.95 3.41
N ARG A 19 -12.73 -34.17 2.35
CA ARG A 19 -12.27 -32.78 2.45
C ARG A 19 -13.39 -31.96 3.10
N ILE A 20 -13.35 -31.83 4.42
CA ILE A 20 -14.21 -30.90 5.14
C ILE A 20 -13.77 -29.51 4.67
N LYS A 21 -14.60 -28.84 3.88
CA LYS A 21 -14.47 -27.39 3.66
C LYS A 21 -14.78 -26.71 4.99
N LEU A 22 -13.79 -26.65 5.88
CA LEU A 22 -13.82 -25.70 6.97
C LEU A 22 -13.79 -24.32 6.30
N LYS A 23 -14.89 -23.56 6.41
CA LYS A 23 -14.78 -22.10 6.36
C LYS A 23 -13.92 -21.75 7.57
N LYS A 24 -12.60 -21.75 7.38
CA LYS A 24 -11.70 -21.27 8.39
C LYS A 24 -11.93 -19.76 8.41
N GLU A 25 -12.68 -19.28 9.38
CA GLU A 25 -12.60 -17.87 9.76
C GLU A 25 -11.11 -17.59 9.96
N VAL A 26 -10.54 -16.74 9.11
CA VAL A 26 -9.14 -16.33 9.24
C VAL A 26 -9.08 -15.57 10.55
N SER A 27 -8.49 -16.15 11.59
CA SER A 27 -8.35 -15.42 12.85
C SER A 27 -7.27 -14.36 12.65
N ARG A 28 -7.57 -13.16 13.12
CA ARG A 28 -6.66 -12.02 13.17
C ARG A 28 -5.30 -12.42 13.76
N GLU A 29 -5.31 -13.18 14.85
CA GLU A 29 -4.13 -13.68 15.53
C GLU A 29 -3.32 -14.66 14.66
N GLU A 30 -3.99 -15.48 13.83
CA GLU A 30 -3.30 -16.37 12.90
C GLU A 30 -2.67 -15.58 11.74
N ARG A 31 -3.40 -14.63 11.14
CA ARG A 31 -2.92 -13.78 10.04
C ARG A 31 -1.65 -13.02 10.43
N TYR A 32 -1.65 -12.39 11.60
CA TYR A 32 -0.55 -11.54 12.07
C TYR A 32 0.40 -12.24 13.05
N SER A 33 0.27 -13.55 13.22
CA SER A 33 1.03 -14.35 14.19
C SER A 33 2.54 -14.10 14.17
N ARG A 34 3.14 -13.90 12.99
CA ARG A 34 4.58 -13.62 12.85
C ARG A 34 4.96 -12.20 13.22
N GLN A 35 4.08 -11.24 12.98
CA GLN A 35 4.30 -9.84 13.34
C GLN A 35 4.17 -9.63 14.84
N LEU A 36 3.22 -10.32 15.49
CA LEU A 36 3.04 -10.29 16.95
C LEU A 36 4.25 -10.80 17.75
N LEU A 37 5.20 -11.50 17.10
CA LEU A 37 6.46 -11.93 17.73
C LEU A 37 7.52 -10.80 17.77
N LEU A 38 7.33 -9.74 17.01
CA LEU A 38 8.29 -8.63 16.93
C LEU A 38 8.14 -7.73 18.16
N LYS A 39 9.27 -7.42 18.79
CA LYS A 39 9.32 -6.46 19.90
C LYS A 39 8.79 -5.10 19.42
N GLU A 40 7.96 -4.45 20.23
CA GLU A 40 7.34 -3.14 19.95
C GLU A 40 6.31 -3.13 18.81
N TRP A 41 5.96 -4.30 18.25
CA TRP A 41 4.86 -4.39 17.31
C TRP A 41 3.52 -4.22 18.02
N ASP A 42 2.69 -3.34 17.46
CA ASP A 42 1.36 -3.04 17.98
C ASP A 42 0.35 -3.15 16.84
N GLN A 43 -0.28 -4.33 16.75
CA GLN A 43 -1.25 -4.63 15.70
C GLN A 43 -2.53 -3.82 15.87
N GLU A 44 -2.97 -3.58 17.11
CA GLU A 44 -4.17 -2.79 17.38
C GLU A 44 -3.97 -1.33 16.94
N LYS A 45 -2.79 -0.77 17.15
CA LYS A 45 -2.45 0.56 16.64
C LYS A 45 -2.47 0.63 15.12
N LEU A 46 -1.97 -0.40 14.42
CA LEU A 46 -2.02 -0.46 12.95
C LEU A 46 -3.47 -0.56 12.44
N GLU A 47 -4.29 -1.39 13.07
CA GLU A 47 -5.71 -1.56 12.74
C GLU A 47 -6.53 -0.29 12.98
N ASN A 48 -6.13 0.56 13.92
CA ASN A 48 -6.76 1.85 14.16
C ASN A 48 -6.10 2.99 13.36
N SER A 49 -5.06 2.70 12.58
CA SER A 49 -4.35 3.70 11.78
C SER A 49 -4.97 3.92 10.40
N CYS A 50 -4.72 5.12 9.87
CA CYS A 50 -5.12 5.53 8.54
C CYS A 50 -3.91 6.10 7.80
N VAL A 51 -3.63 5.60 6.60
CA VAL A 51 -2.52 6.06 5.76
C VAL A 51 -3.07 6.58 4.43
N LEU A 52 -2.63 7.78 4.05
CA LEU A 52 -2.88 8.36 2.74
C LEU A 52 -1.71 8.02 1.82
N VAL A 53 -1.96 7.24 0.78
CA VAL A 53 -0.98 6.86 -0.25
C VAL A 53 -1.24 7.69 -1.51
N VAL A 54 -0.27 8.50 -1.89
CA VAL A 54 -0.34 9.42 -3.04
C VAL A 54 0.55 8.91 -4.16
N GLY A 55 -0.08 8.61 -5.30
CA GLY A 55 0.53 7.92 -6.43
C GLY A 55 0.51 6.40 -6.21
N LEU A 56 0.01 5.67 -7.20
CA LEU A 56 -0.04 4.21 -7.27
C LEU A 56 0.80 3.67 -8.43
N GLY A 57 1.89 4.38 -8.74
CA GLY A 57 2.95 3.89 -9.62
C GLY A 57 3.76 2.75 -8.99
N ALA A 58 5.00 2.56 -9.45
CA ALA A 58 5.86 1.46 -9.01
C ALA A 58 6.08 1.43 -7.49
N LEU A 59 6.37 2.58 -6.87
CA LEU A 59 6.59 2.67 -5.42
C LEU A 59 5.28 2.58 -4.63
N GLY A 60 4.31 3.44 -4.97
CA GLY A 60 3.07 3.54 -4.20
C GLY A 60 2.25 2.26 -4.19
N SER A 61 2.23 1.51 -5.29
CA SER A 61 1.54 0.20 -5.33
C SER A 61 2.17 -0.82 -4.38
N VAL A 62 3.51 -0.88 -4.30
CA VAL A 62 4.23 -1.77 -3.38
C VAL A 62 4.06 -1.32 -1.92
N VAL A 63 4.07 -0.02 -1.66
CA VAL A 63 3.78 0.53 -0.33
C VAL A 63 2.36 0.14 0.11
N ALA A 64 1.35 0.42 -0.71
CA ALA A 64 -0.03 0.10 -0.39
C ALA A 64 -0.24 -1.40 -0.15
N LEU A 65 0.41 -2.24 -0.96
CA LEU A 65 0.44 -3.69 -0.78
C LEU A 65 1.00 -4.09 0.59
N ASN A 66 2.15 -3.56 0.97
CA ASN A 66 2.76 -3.86 2.27
C ASN A 66 1.89 -3.36 3.44
N LEU A 67 1.36 -2.15 3.37
CA LEU A 67 0.48 -1.62 4.41
C LEU A 67 -0.79 -2.46 4.58
N ALA A 68 -1.37 -2.94 3.49
CA ALA A 68 -2.51 -3.84 3.53
C ALA A 68 -2.17 -5.20 4.18
N MET A 69 -1.03 -5.79 3.82
CA MET A 69 -0.54 -7.03 4.43
C MET A 69 -0.18 -6.85 5.92
N MET A 70 0.27 -5.66 6.32
CA MET A 70 0.54 -5.30 7.71
C MET A 70 -0.73 -5.05 8.55
N GLY A 71 -1.90 -4.97 7.92
CA GLY A 71 -3.16 -4.74 8.63
C GLY A 71 -3.39 -3.28 9.02
N VAL A 72 -2.89 -2.32 8.23
CA VAL A 72 -3.30 -0.92 8.39
C VAL A 72 -4.80 -0.80 8.16
N GLY A 73 -5.52 -0.33 9.17
CA GLY A 73 -6.98 -0.34 9.19
C GLY A 73 -7.64 0.39 8.02
N LYS A 74 -7.10 1.56 7.65
CA LYS A 74 -7.61 2.34 6.53
C LYS A 74 -6.51 2.83 5.59
N LEU A 75 -6.66 2.52 4.31
CA LEU A 75 -5.85 3.09 3.23
C LEU A 75 -6.70 4.06 2.41
N ILE A 76 -6.23 5.29 2.25
CA ILE A 76 -6.78 6.26 1.29
C ILE A 76 -5.80 6.30 0.13
N LEU A 77 -6.23 5.87 -1.05
CA LEU A 77 -5.40 5.81 -2.25
C LEU A 77 -5.78 6.93 -3.20
N VAL A 78 -4.78 7.65 -3.69
CA VAL A 78 -4.97 8.77 -4.63
C VAL A 78 -4.05 8.59 -5.82
N ASP A 79 -4.65 8.47 -7.00
CA ASP A 79 -3.96 8.46 -8.29
C ASP A 79 -5.01 8.79 -9.36
N PHE A 80 -4.64 9.50 -10.43
CA PHE A 80 -5.56 9.88 -11.50
C PHE A 80 -5.34 9.10 -12.81
N ASP A 81 -4.30 8.27 -12.87
CA ASP A 81 -3.93 7.52 -14.05
C ASP A 81 -4.78 6.26 -14.23
N THR A 82 -4.77 5.77 -15.46
CA THR A 82 -5.22 4.43 -15.82
C THR A 82 -4.05 3.46 -15.94
N VAL A 83 -4.33 2.17 -15.85
CA VAL A 83 -3.34 1.11 -16.05
C VAL A 83 -2.88 1.07 -17.51
N GLU A 84 -1.57 1.05 -17.72
CA GLU A 84 -0.94 0.86 -19.03
C GLU A 84 -0.10 -0.43 -19.08
N LEU A 85 0.14 -0.96 -20.28
CA LEU A 85 1.00 -2.14 -20.47
C LEU A 85 2.40 -1.95 -19.86
N SER A 86 2.97 -0.75 -20.03
CA SER A 86 4.29 -0.37 -19.50
C SER A 86 4.38 -0.50 -17.97
N ASN A 87 3.24 -0.43 -17.28
CA ASN A 87 3.15 -0.48 -15.82
C ASN A 87 3.35 -1.90 -15.29
N LEU A 88 2.96 -2.92 -16.06
CA LEU A 88 2.93 -4.32 -15.60
C LEU A 88 4.32 -4.89 -15.29
N SER A 89 5.38 -4.29 -15.82
CA SER A 89 6.78 -4.67 -15.52
C SER A 89 7.20 -4.34 -14.08
N LYS A 90 6.49 -3.42 -13.40
CA LYS A 90 6.93 -2.84 -12.11
C LYS A 90 5.82 -2.56 -11.10
N GLN A 91 4.55 -2.75 -11.45
CA GLN A 91 3.39 -2.45 -10.59
C GLN A 91 2.57 -3.72 -10.33
N LEU A 92 2.83 -4.36 -9.19
CA LEU A 92 2.34 -5.72 -8.87
C LEU A 92 0.82 -5.82 -8.68
N LEU A 93 0.12 -4.71 -8.51
CA LEU A 93 -1.33 -4.68 -8.32
C LEU A 93 -2.11 -4.81 -9.65
N TYR A 94 -1.45 -4.70 -10.80
CA TYR A 94 -2.13 -4.65 -12.09
C TYR A 94 -1.89 -5.90 -12.93
N ARG A 95 -2.84 -6.23 -13.80
CA ARG A 95 -2.80 -7.35 -14.74
C ARG A 95 -3.13 -6.86 -16.15
N GLU A 96 -2.87 -7.69 -17.17
CA GLU A 96 -3.19 -7.35 -18.56
C GLU A 96 -4.69 -7.04 -18.76
N GLU A 97 -5.57 -7.76 -18.05
CA GLU A 97 -7.02 -7.52 -18.05
C GLU A 97 -7.44 -6.16 -17.45
N ASP A 98 -6.52 -5.46 -16.78
CA ASP A 98 -6.79 -4.20 -16.10
C ASP A 98 -6.42 -2.97 -16.94
N ILE A 99 -5.77 -3.16 -18.10
CA ILE A 99 -5.34 -2.07 -18.99
C ILE A 99 -6.54 -1.16 -19.35
N GLY A 100 -6.32 0.15 -19.23
CA GLY A 100 -7.32 1.20 -19.48
C GLY A 100 -8.25 1.49 -18.30
N LYS A 101 -8.19 0.73 -17.20
CA LYS A 101 -8.99 0.98 -15.99
C LYS A 101 -8.27 1.90 -15.01
N PRO A 102 -8.98 2.67 -14.17
CA PRO A 102 -8.35 3.50 -13.15
C PRO A 102 -7.47 2.71 -12.18
N LYS A 103 -6.22 3.17 -11.98
CA LYS A 103 -5.25 2.53 -11.09
C LYS A 103 -5.76 2.34 -9.67
N VAL A 104 -6.45 3.36 -9.12
CA VAL A 104 -6.98 3.34 -7.75
C VAL A 104 -8.08 2.29 -7.54
N GLU A 105 -8.92 2.06 -8.55
CA GLU A 105 -10.04 1.12 -8.44
C GLU A 105 -9.52 -0.32 -8.43
N ILE A 106 -8.58 -0.62 -9.33
CA ILE A 106 -7.94 -1.93 -9.40
C ILE A 106 -7.09 -2.19 -8.16
N ALA A 107 -6.30 -1.20 -7.73
CA ALA A 107 -5.53 -1.32 -6.50
C ALA A 107 -6.44 -1.59 -5.30
N ALA A 108 -7.53 -0.84 -5.12
CA ALA A 108 -8.44 -1.05 -4.00
C ALA A 108 -9.06 -2.44 -4.00
N LYS A 109 -9.49 -2.92 -5.17
CA LYS A 109 -9.99 -4.29 -5.34
C LYS A 109 -8.95 -5.33 -4.92
N ARG A 110 -7.72 -5.25 -5.45
CA ARG A 110 -6.66 -6.23 -5.15
C ARG A 110 -6.21 -6.19 -3.70
N LEU A 111 -6.11 -5.01 -3.09
CA LEU A 111 -5.75 -4.89 -1.68
C LEU A 111 -6.82 -5.51 -0.77
N HIS A 112 -8.11 -5.37 -1.13
CA HIS A 112 -9.20 -6.02 -0.40
C HIS A 112 -9.19 -7.55 -0.59
N GLU A 113 -8.84 -8.05 -1.78
CA GLU A 113 -8.63 -9.49 -2.02
C GLU A 113 -7.48 -10.07 -1.15
N ILE A 114 -6.46 -9.26 -0.84
CA ILE A 114 -5.32 -9.65 -0.02
C ILE A 114 -5.66 -9.60 1.47
N ASN A 115 -6.33 -8.53 1.89
CA ASN A 115 -6.78 -8.36 3.26
C ASN A 115 -8.19 -7.77 3.29
N SER A 116 -9.18 -8.61 3.59
CA SER A 116 -10.58 -8.19 3.63
C SER A 116 -10.93 -7.34 4.86
N GLU A 117 -10.05 -7.30 5.87
CA GLU A 117 -10.30 -6.59 7.14
C GLU A 117 -9.97 -5.09 7.05
N ILE A 118 -9.22 -4.67 6.03
CA ILE A 118 -8.87 -3.26 5.84
C ILE A 118 -9.95 -2.51 5.06
N LYS A 119 -10.11 -1.24 5.38
CA LYS A 119 -10.89 -0.29 4.59
C LYS A 119 -10.01 0.37 3.55
N VAL A 120 -10.44 0.35 2.29
CA VAL A 120 -9.73 1.06 1.21
C VAL A 120 -10.66 2.10 0.59
N VAL A 121 -10.18 3.34 0.49
CA VAL A 121 -10.85 4.45 -0.20
C VAL A 121 -10.07 4.77 -1.46
N ALA A 122 -10.69 4.60 -2.62
CA ALA A 122 -10.09 4.90 -3.92
C ALA A 122 -10.52 6.29 -4.40
N LEU A 123 -9.56 7.18 -4.63
CA LEU A 123 -9.81 8.54 -5.15
C LEU A 123 -9.13 8.70 -6.51
N ASN A 124 -9.90 8.54 -7.58
CA ASN A 124 -9.42 8.71 -8.95
C ASN A 124 -9.32 10.20 -9.30
N LYS A 125 -8.36 10.90 -8.68
CA LYS A 125 -8.21 12.35 -8.74
C LYS A 125 -6.75 12.74 -8.57
N ASP A 126 -6.40 13.87 -9.15
CA ASP A 126 -5.18 14.58 -8.78
C ASP A 126 -5.24 14.93 -7.28
N VAL A 127 -4.14 14.68 -6.56
CA VAL A 127 -4.05 14.94 -5.12
C VAL A 127 -4.35 16.39 -4.75
N ARG A 128 -4.08 17.34 -5.65
CA ARG A 128 -4.38 18.77 -5.47
C ARG A 128 -5.89 19.07 -5.46
N LYS A 129 -6.70 18.13 -5.91
CA LYS A 129 -8.16 18.27 -6.07
C LYS A 129 -8.97 17.44 -5.05
N ILE A 130 -8.31 16.74 -4.13
CA ILE A 130 -9.00 15.99 -3.07
C ILE A 130 -9.31 16.90 -1.87
N SER A 131 -10.30 16.51 -1.07
CA SER A 131 -10.65 17.26 0.15
C SER A 131 -9.52 17.22 1.17
N LYS A 132 -9.27 18.36 1.82
CA LYS A 132 -8.34 18.50 2.95
C LYS A 132 -8.63 17.50 4.08
N SER A 133 -9.89 17.12 4.25
CA SER A 133 -10.33 16.15 5.27
C SER A 133 -9.61 14.79 5.18
N TYR A 134 -9.19 14.36 3.98
CA TYR A 134 -8.46 13.10 3.83
C TYR A 134 -7.05 13.16 4.43
N PHE A 135 -6.39 14.32 4.34
CA PHE A 135 -5.12 14.56 5.00
C PHE A 135 -5.30 14.63 6.51
N GLU A 136 -6.31 15.36 6.98
CA GLU A 136 -6.63 15.52 8.40
C GLU A 136 -6.96 14.18 9.07
N GLU A 137 -7.68 13.29 8.38
CA GLU A 137 -7.97 11.93 8.85
C GLU A 137 -6.73 11.02 8.87
N SER A 138 -5.80 11.21 7.93
CA SER A 138 -4.60 10.36 7.85
C SER A 138 -3.64 10.60 9.02
N HIS A 139 -3.04 9.53 9.52
CA HIS A 139 -1.99 9.58 10.54
C HIS A 139 -0.62 9.82 9.90
N VAL A 140 -0.41 9.27 8.70
CA VAL A 140 0.82 9.40 7.90
C VAL A 140 0.43 9.52 6.43
N VAL A 141 1.14 10.37 5.69
CA VAL A 141 1.08 10.47 4.24
C VAL A 141 2.31 9.78 3.66
N VAL A 142 2.14 8.97 2.61
CA VAL A 142 3.23 8.34 1.88
C VAL A 142 3.08 8.66 0.40
N ASP A 143 4.16 9.08 -0.25
CA ASP A 143 4.13 9.39 -1.67
C ASP A 143 5.14 8.58 -2.48
N GLY A 144 4.71 8.24 -3.69
CA GLY A 144 5.53 7.65 -4.76
C GLY A 144 5.37 8.43 -6.06
N LEU A 145 5.32 9.76 -5.96
CA LEU A 145 5.10 10.68 -7.08
C LEU A 145 6.34 10.78 -7.95
N ASP A 146 6.18 11.10 -9.23
CA ASP A 146 7.28 11.19 -10.22
C ASP A 146 7.67 12.62 -10.60
N THR A 147 6.84 13.62 -10.26
CA THR A 147 7.08 15.03 -10.57
C THR A 147 7.43 15.86 -9.34
N PHE A 148 8.47 16.70 -9.46
CA PHE A 148 8.91 17.57 -8.37
C PHE A 148 7.86 18.59 -7.93
N GLU A 149 7.06 19.13 -8.87
CA GLU A 149 6.01 20.10 -8.58
C GLU A 149 4.99 19.53 -7.59
N VAL A 150 4.45 18.33 -7.87
CA VAL A 150 3.43 17.72 -7.02
C VAL A 150 4.02 17.24 -5.69
N ARG A 151 5.27 16.75 -5.68
CA ARG A 151 6.00 16.41 -4.44
C ARG A 151 6.13 17.61 -3.51
N ARG A 152 6.51 18.78 -4.04
CA ARG A 152 6.65 20.01 -3.26
C ARG A 152 5.31 20.53 -2.76
N TRP A 153 4.28 20.52 -3.61
CA TRP A 153 2.93 20.87 -3.20
C TRP A 153 2.43 19.99 -2.05
N LEU A 154 2.64 18.67 -2.16
CA LEU A 154 2.26 17.70 -1.13
C LEU A 154 3.04 17.93 0.16
N ASN A 155 4.35 18.20 0.06
CA ASN A 155 5.18 18.55 1.20
C ASN A 155 4.64 19.79 1.93
N SER A 156 4.30 20.87 1.23
CA SER A 156 3.70 22.06 1.83
C SER A 156 2.39 21.73 2.55
N MET A 157 1.49 20.98 1.91
CA MET A 157 0.23 20.56 2.54
C MET A 157 0.45 19.76 3.83
N CYS A 158 1.41 18.82 3.82
CA CYS A 158 1.75 18.01 4.99
C CYS A 158 2.37 18.84 6.12
N VAL A 159 3.25 19.79 5.80
CA VAL A 159 3.84 20.71 6.79
C VAL A 159 2.76 21.58 7.42
N ASP A 160 1.88 22.18 6.60
CA ASP A 160 0.78 23.05 7.06
C ASP A 160 -0.21 22.31 7.97
N LEU A 161 -0.43 21.02 7.71
CA LEU A 161 -1.32 20.16 8.48
C LEU A 161 -0.64 19.39 9.62
N ALA A 162 0.66 19.62 9.84
CA ALA A 162 1.46 18.85 10.78
C ALA A 162 1.38 17.32 10.58
N LYS A 163 1.27 16.87 9.33
CA LYS A 163 1.21 15.45 8.95
C LYS A 163 2.60 14.90 8.61
N PRO A 164 3.04 13.80 9.25
CA PRO A 164 4.24 13.09 8.82
C PRO A 164 4.13 12.65 7.36
N LEU A 165 5.18 12.92 6.59
CA LEU A 165 5.31 12.52 5.19
C LEU A 165 6.49 11.56 5.03
N VAL A 166 6.25 10.41 4.41
CA VAL A 166 7.29 9.50 3.93
C VAL A 166 7.37 9.64 2.41
N HIS A 167 8.45 10.26 1.95
CA HIS A 167 8.72 10.47 0.53
C HIS A 167 9.64 9.37 0.00
N GLY A 168 9.25 8.73 -1.11
CA GLY A 168 10.08 7.80 -1.85
C GLY A 168 10.27 8.25 -3.30
N GLY A 169 11.49 8.12 -3.81
CA GLY A 169 11.83 8.40 -5.20
C GLY A 169 12.88 7.44 -5.73
N PHE A 170 12.91 7.25 -7.05
CA PHE A 170 14.00 6.52 -7.71
C PHE A 170 14.24 7.08 -9.11
N TYR A 171 15.47 6.91 -9.59
CA TYR A 171 15.89 7.25 -10.95
C TYR A 171 17.00 6.28 -11.38
N GLY A 172 16.73 5.48 -12.41
CA GLY A 172 17.65 4.42 -12.84
C GLY A 172 17.98 3.46 -11.70
N TRP A 173 19.25 3.41 -11.30
CA TRP A 173 19.76 2.57 -10.21
C TRP A 173 19.76 3.24 -8.83
N TYR A 174 19.35 4.50 -8.76
CA TYR A 174 19.35 5.28 -7.52
C TYR A 174 17.95 5.32 -6.92
N GLY A 175 17.87 5.15 -5.60
CA GLY A 175 16.65 5.31 -4.82
C GLY A 175 16.89 6.22 -3.63
N ASN A 176 15.89 6.99 -3.24
CA ASN A 176 15.92 7.82 -2.05
C ASN A 176 14.64 7.61 -1.23
N VAL A 177 14.80 7.68 0.09
CA VAL A 177 13.68 7.74 1.04
C VAL A 177 13.97 8.90 1.99
N GLN A 178 12.98 9.75 2.23
CA GLN A 178 13.04 10.85 3.18
C GLN A 178 11.81 10.82 4.08
N VAL A 179 12.02 10.98 5.39
CA VAL A 179 10.94 11.12 6.36
C VAL A 179 10.89 12.57 6.84
N VAL A 180 9.78 13.24 6.57
CA VAL A 180 9.51 14.60 7.03
C VAL A 180 8.56 14.52 8.21
N ILE A 181 9.05 14.87 9.39
CA ILE A 181 8.23 15.07 10.58
C ILE A 181 8.13 16.58 10.76
N PRO A 182 6.95 17.18 10.50
CA PRO A 182 6.78 18.63 10.56
C PRO A 182 7.30 19.21 11.88
N PHE A 183 8.03 20.32 11.76
CA PHE A 183 8.66 21.04 12.89
C PHE A 183 9.72 20.25 13.67
N LYS A 184 10.17 19.07 13.18
CA LYS A 184 11.25 18.28 13.79
C LYS A 184 12.38 17.91 12.83
N THR A 185 12.07 17.61 11.56
CA THR A 185 13.07 17.28 10.54
C THR A 185 13.00 18.26 9.37
N ALA A 186 14.07 18.29 8.56
CA ALA A 186 14.11 19.08 7.34
C ALA A 186 13.10 18.56 6.30
N CYS A 187 12.32 19.47 5.71
CA CYS A 187 11.36 19.16 4.64
C CYS A 187 11.99 19.33 3.25
N LEU A 188 11.24 19.06 2.18
CA LEU A 188 11.75 19.20 0.80
C LEU A 188 12.17 20.65 0.45
N GLU A 189 11.59 21.65 1.10
CA GLU A 189 11.95 23.07 0.91
C GLU A 189 13.20 23.49 1.71
N CYS A 190 13.67 22.65 2.63
CA CYS A 190 14.92 22.90 3.36
C CYS A 190 16.16 22.50 2.55
N GLN A 191 15.98 21.83 1.41
CA GLN A 191 17.06 21.44 0.52
C GLN A 191 17.29 22.52 -0.54
N PRO A 192 18.54 22.77 -0.96
CA PRO A 192 18.83 23.70 -2.03
C PRO A 192 18.08 23.28 -3.31
N LEU A 193 17.56 24.26 -4.05
CA LEU A 193 16.86 24.04 -5.31
C LEU A 193 17.81 23.31 -6.27
N ILE A 194 17.56 22.03 -6.54
CA ILE A 194 18.24 21.31 -7.61
C ILE A 194 17.64 21.84 -8.92
N PRO A 195 18.43 22.48 -9.81
CA PRO A 195 17.91 22.97 -11.08
C PRO A 195 17.29 21.81 -11.87
N GLN A 196 16.11 22.02 -12.43
CA GLN A 196 15.54 21.07 -13.39
C GLN A 196 16.43 21.08 -14.63
N ARG A 197 17.21 20.02 -14.83
CA ARG A 197 17.89 19.73 -16.09
C ARG A 197 17.02 18.78 -16.90
#